data_AF-A0A645G2E1-F1
#
_entry.id   AF-A0A645G2E1-F1
#
_cell.length_a   1.000
_cell.length_b   1.000
_cell.length_c   1.000
_cell.angle_alpha   90.00
_cell.angle_beta   90.00
_cell.angle_gamma   90.00
#
_symmetry.space_group_name_H-M   'P 1'
#
loop_
_entity.id
_entity.type
_entity.pdbx_description
1 polymer ?
#
loop_
_entity_poly.entity_id
_entity_poly.type
_entity_poly.pdbx_seq_one_letter_code
_entity_poly.pdbx_strand_id
1 'polypeptide(L)'
;MLAPSEGEQGVKDFVANAVFEAGGNPCPPVVVGVGIGGTFDKVALMAKKALLLPLDSPNMDPYYAEMEEELLKRINGSGTGPQGFGGKTTALAVKILTAPTHIAGLPVAVNINCHVSRHVEVVL
;
A
#
# COMPACT_ATOMS: atom_id res chain seq x y z
N MET A 1 -9.32 8.31 9.45
CA MET A 1 -9.17 7.00 10.12
C MET A 1 -10.40 6.21 9.76
N LEU A 2 -10.25 4.92 9.48
CA LEU A 2 -11.39 4.06 9.18
C LEU A 2 -12.12 3.72 10.48
N ALA A 3 -13.43 3.50 10.38
CA ALA A 3 -14.19 2.87 11.44
C ALA A 3 -13.81 1.39 11.50
N PRO A 4 -13.52 0.82 12.69
CA PRO A 4 -13.18 -0.60 12.84
C PRO A 4 -14.23 -1.56 12.23
N SER A 5 -15.50 -1.14 12.17
CA SER A 5 -16.60 -1.89 11.57
C SER A 5 -16.51 -2.04 10.05
N GLU A 6 -15.74 -1.18 9.35
CA GLU A 6 -15.51 -1.32 7.91
C GLU A 6 -14.63 -2.55 7.60
N GLY A 7 -13.91 -3.04 8.61
CA GLY A 7 -13.16 -4.29 8.56
C GLY A 7 -12.16 -4.34 7.41
N GLU A 8 -11.85 -5.57 6.99
CA GLU A 8 -10.90 -5.84 5.92
C GLU A 8 -11.28 -5.17 4.59
N GLN A 9 -12.57 -5.23 4.23
CA GLN A 9 -13.04 -4.67 2.97
C GLN A 9 -12.84 -3.15 2.91
N GLY A 10 -13.11 -2.44 4.01
CA GLY A 10 -12.86 -1.01 4.11
C GLY A 10 -11.39 -0.64 3.94
N VAL A 11 -10.48 -1.45 4.50
CA VAL A 11 -9.03 -1.26 4.27
C VAL A 11 -8.70 -1.45 2.79
N LYS A 12 -9.18 -2.53 2.17
CA LYS A 12 -8.89 -2.82 0.76
C LYS A 12 -9.42 -1.72 -0.16
N ASP A 13 -10.65 -1.26 0.09
CA ASP A 13 -11.28 -0.18 -0.66
C ASP A 13 -10.52 1.13 -0.49
N PHE A 14 -10.14 1.49 0.74
CA PHE A 14 -9.35 2.69 1.01
C PHE A 14 -8.01 2.70 0.26
N VAL A 15 -7.29 1.56 0.28
CA VAL A 15 -5.99 1.45 -0.41
C VAL A 15 -6.15 1.54 -1.93
N ALA A 16 -7.10 0.78 -2.50
CA ALA A 16 -7.33 0.79 -3.94
C ALA A 16 -7.78 2.18 -4.43
N ASN A 17 -8.71 2.81 -3.72
CA ASN A 17 -9.22 4.15 -4.06
C ASN A 17 -8.11 5.20 -4.00
N ALA A 18 -7.23 5.16 -2.99
CA ALA A 18 -6.10 6.08 -2.91
C ALA A 18 -5.19 6.02 -4.15
N VAL A 19 -4.99 4.82 -4.72
CA VAL A 19 -4.22 4.65 -5.96
C VAL A 19 -5.01 5.10 -7.18
N PHE A 20 -6.31 4.82 -7.24
CA PHE A 20 -7.18 5.25 -8.34
C PHE A 20 -7.30 6.76 -8.43
N GLU A 21 -7.47 7.43 -7.28
CA GLU A 21 -7.49 8.88 -7.16
C GLU A 21 -6.14 9.51 -7.53
N ALA A 22 -5.03 8.84 -7.20
CA ALA A 22 -3.70 9.30 -7.60
C ALA A 22 -3.49 9.24 -9.13
N GLY A 23 -4.10 8.25 -9.81
CA GLY A 23 -4.07 8.12 -11.26
C GLY A 23 -2.65 8.07 -11.83
N GLY A 24 -2.39 8.87 -12.86
CA GLY A 24 -1.05 8.98 -13.48
C GLY A 24 -0.06 9.90 -12.74
N ASN A 25 -0.51 10.66 -11.75
CA ASN A 25 0.31 11.69 -11.08
C ASN A 25 1.59 11.15 -10.41
N PRO A 26 1.59 9.99 -9.71
CA PRO A 26 2.82 9.45 -9.12
C PRO A 26 3.70 8.72 -10.13
N CYS A 27 3.56 9.00 -11.42
CA CYS A 27 4.34 8.42 -12.52
C CYS A 27 4.44 6.87 -12.41
N PRO A 28 3.31 6.13 -12.48
CA PRO A 28 3.31 4.68 -12.39
C PRO A 28 4.20 4.03 -13.46
N PRO A 29 4.75 2.81 -13.23
CA PRO A 29 4.37 1.87 -12.17
C PRO A 29 4.83 2.29 -10.76
N VAL A 30 3.93 2.21 -9.78
CA VAL A 30 4.21 2.59 -8.39
C VAL A 30 4.47 1.39 -7.48
N VAL A 31 5.13 1.62 -6.34
CA VAL A 31 5.08 0.72 -5.18
C VAL A 31 4.16 1.34 -4.14
N VAL A 32 3.22 0.54 -3.62
CA VAL A 32 2.21 1.01 -2.66
C VAL A 32 2.56 0.48 -1.28
N GLY A 33 2.92 1.39 -0.37
CA GLY A 33 3.21 1.08 1.03
C GLY A 33 1.98 1.38 1.89
N VAL A 34 1.56 0.42 2.69
CA VAL A 34 0.36 0.50 3.51
C VAL A 34 0.72 0.28 4.97
N GLY A 35 0.26 1.19 5.83
CA GLY A 35 0.31 1.03 7.28
C GLY A 35 -1.09 0.75 7.82
N ILE A 36 -1.25 -0.26 8.68
CA ILE A 36 -2.52 -0.59 9.34
C ILE A 36 -2.33 -0.64 10.86
N GLY A 37 -3.13 0.15 11.59
CA GLY A 37 -3.10 0.22 13.05
C GLY A 37 -1.97 1.10 13.62
N GLY A 38 -1.67 0.92 14.90
CA GLY A 38 -0.82 1.82 15.68
C GLY A 38 -1.51 3.15 16.03
N THR A 39 -0.72 4.19 16.26
CA THR A 39 -1.20 5.58 16.41
C THR A 39 -1.18 6.30 15.07
N PHE A 40 -1.83 7.47 14.98
CA PHE A 40 -1.91 8.22 13.72
C PHE A 40 -0.54 8.66 13.16
N ASP A 41 0.39 9.02 14.01
CA ASP A 41 1.78 9.32 13.65
C ASP A 41 2.54 8.06 13.21
N LYS A 42 2.36 6.95 13.93
CA LYS A 42 3.04 5.68 13.64
C LYS A 42 2.57 5.06 12.33
N VAL A 43 1.28 5.12 12.00
CA VAL A 43 0.75 4.49 10.79
C VAL A 43 1.35 5.10 9.52
N ALA A 44 1.56 6.41 9.50
CA ALA A 44 2.20 7.09 8.38
C ALA A 44 3.67 6.66 8.21
N LEU A 45 4.40 6.53 9.33
CA LEU A 45 5.77 6.03 9.32
C LEU A 45 5.83 4.57 8.83
N MET A 46 4.90 3.72 9.26
CA MET A 46 4.82 2.33 8.81
C MET A 46 4.56 2.25 7.31
N ALA A 47 3.59 3.00 6.78
CA ALA A 47 3.33 3.07 5.34
C ALA A 47 4.58 3.51 4.56
N LYS A 48 5.35 4.47 5.10
CA LYS A 48 6.61 4.90 4.49
C LYS A 48 7.69 3.81 4.52
N LYS A 49 7.83 3.08 5.64
CA LYS A 49 8.79 1.98 5.77
C LYS A 49 8.44 0.78 4.90
N ALA A 50 7.14 0.51 4.71
CA ALA A 50 6.67 -0.58 3.86
C ALA A 50 7.18 -0.46 2.40
N LEU A 51 7.39 0.78 1.91
CA LEU A 51 7.98 1.05 0.59
C LEU A 51 9.43 0.58 0.42
N LEU A 52 10.12 0.28 1.52
CA LEU A 52 11.52 -0.15 1.52
C LEU A 52 11.67 -1.68 1.58
N LEU A 53 10.55 -2.41 1.71
CA LEU A 53 10.57 -3.87 1.75
C LEU A 53 10.89 -4.47 0.38
N PRO A 54 11.60 -5.61 0.30
CA PRO A 54 11.88 -6.29 -0.97
C PRO A 54 10.61 -6.62 -1.74
N LEU A 55 10.53 -6.22 -3.02
CA LEU A 55 9.31 -6.35 -3.82
C LEU A 55 8.89 -7.81 -4.03
N ASP A 56 9.86 -8.71 -4.12
CA ASP A 56 9.73 -10.15 -4.34
C ASP A 56 9.48 -10.98 -3.07
N SER A 57 9.55 -10.37 -1.88
CA SER A 57 9.26 -11.05 -0.62
C SER A 57 7.82 -10.76 -0.17
N PRO A 58 6.91 -11.76 -0.14
CA PRO A 58 5.57 -11.57 0.42
C PRO A 58 5.63 -11.28 1.93
N ASN A 59 4.52 -10.81 2.49
CA ASN A 59 4.37 -10.70 3.93
C ASN A 59 4.59 -12.06 4.64
N MET A 60 5.18 -12.03 5.84
CA MET A 60 5.37 -13.24 6.64
C MET A 60 4.05 -13.78 7.22
N ASP A 61 3.07 -12.89 7.42
CA ASP A 61 1.73 -13.27 7.84
C ASP A 61 0.87 -13.59 6.61
N PRO A 62 0.38 -14.84 6.45
CA PRO A 62 -0.42 -15.24 5.29
C PRO A 62 -1.65 -14.38 5.05
N TYR A 63 -2.26 -13.84 6.11
CA TYR A 63 -3.44 -12.98 6.01
C TYR A 63 -3.12 -11.68 5.25
N TYR A 64 -2.01 -11.04 5.59
CA TYR A 64 -1.59 -9.81 4.91
C TYR A 64 -0.95 -10.09 3.56
N ALA A 65 -0.31 -11.25 3.37
CA ALA A 65 0.22 -11.64 2.06
C ALA A 65 -0.90 -11.82 1.02
N GLU A 66 -2.01 -12.46 1.40
CA GLU A 66 -3.19 -12.59 0.55
C GLU A 66 -3.80 -11.22 0.24
N MET A 67 -3.87 -10.34 1.23
CA MET A 67 -4.35 -8.96 1.05
C MET A 67 -3.47 -8.13 0.10
N GLU A 68 -2.14 -8.25 0.20
CA GLU A 68 -1.18 -7.61 -0.72
C GLU A 68 -1.41 -8.06 -2.16
N GLU A 69 -1.60 -9.37 -2.38
CA GLU A 69 -1.83 -9.95 -3.70
C GLU A 69 -3.17 -9.50 -4.29
N GLU A 70 -4.24 -9.55 -3.50
CA GLU A 70 -5.57 -9.12 -3.93
C GLU A 70 -5.59 -7.63 -4.30
N LEU A 71 -4.97 -6.78 -3.47
CA LEU A 71 -4.85 -5.35 -3.74
C LEU A 71 -4.05 -5.09 -5.01
N LEU A 72 -2.94 -5.79 -5.21
CA LEU A 72 -2.12 -5.65 -6.41
C LEU A 72 -2.91 -6.04 -7.67
N LYS A 73 -3.65 -7.15 -7.63
CA LYS A 73 -4.53 -7.59 -8.72
C LYS A 73 -5.61 -6.55 -9.00
N ARG A 74 -6.27 -6.03 -7.97
CA ARG A 74 -7.32 -5.02 -8.08
C ARG A 74 -6.79 -3.71 -8.66
N ILE A 75 -5.65 -3.24 -8.19
CA ILE A 75 -5.00 -2.01 -8.66
C ILE A 75 -4.59 -2.13 -10.13
N ASN A 76 -3.98 -3.25 -10.52
CA ASN A 76 -3.58 -3.47 -11.90
C ASN A 76 -4.78 -3.75 -12.83
N GLY A 77 -5.90 -4.24 -12.27
CA GLY A 77 -7.16 -4.42 -12.98
C GLY A 77 -7.92 -3.12 -13.30
N SER A 78 -7.52 -1.96 -12.74
CA SER A 78 -8.19 -0.67 -13.01
C SER A 78 -7.97 -0.15 -14.43
N GLY A 79 -6.94 -0.63 -15.11
CA GLY A 79 -6.56 -0.16 -16.44
C GLY A 79 -5.85 1.19 -16.47
N THR A 80 -5.46 1.78 -15.32
CA THR A 80 -4.70 3.05 -15.28
C THR A 80 -3.36 2.93 -16.01
N GLY A 81 -2.61 1.87 -15.73
CA GLY A 81 -1.38 1.52 -16.43
C GLY A 81 -0.20 2.50 -16.24
N PRO A 82 0.92 2.27 -16.94
CA PRO A 82 2.13 3.07 -16.82
C PRO A 82 1.89 4.53 -17.21
N GLN A 83 2.40 5.47 -16.41
CA GLN A 83 2.23 6.93 -16.53
C GLN A 83 0.76 7.40 -16.61
N GLY A 84 -0.22 6.53 -16.36
CA GLY A 84 -1.65 6.84 -16.51
C GLY A 84 -2.17 6.84 -17.95
N PHE A 85 -1.41 6.33 -18.92
CA PHE A 85 -1.84 6.25 -20.33
C PHE A 85 -2.62 4.98 -20.70
N GLY A 86 -3.05 4.22 -19.69
CA GLY A 86 -3.67 2.93 -19.89
C GLY A 86 -2.67 1.78 -19.87
N GLY A 87 -3.15 0.57 -19.62
CA GLY A 87 -2.35 -0.65 -19.65
C GLY A 87 -2.60 -1.57 -18.45
N LYS A 88 -1.70 -2.53 -18.25
CA LYS A 88 -1.89 -3.61 -17.26
C LYS A 88 -1.15 -3.40 -15.94
N THR A 89 -0.20 -2.47 -15.88
CA THR A 89 0.74 -2.35 -14.75
C THR A 89 0.70 -0.93 -14.20
N THR A 90 -0.19 -0.71 -13.25
CA THR A 90 -0.29 0.51 -12.45
C THR A 90 0.63 0.45 -11.24
N ALA A 91 0.71 -0.71 -10.58
CA ALA A 91 1.56 -0.95 -9.42
C ALA A 91 2.44 -2.19 -9.61
N LEU A 92 3.67 -2.13 -9.10
CA LEU A 92 4.62 -3.23 -9.07
C LEU A 92 4.42 -4.13 -7.86
N ALA A 93 4.10 -3.54 -6.70
CA ALA A 93 3.85 -4.27 -5.47
C ALA A 93 2.97 -3.43 -4.53
N VAL A 94 2.27 -4.14 -3.65
CA VAL A 94 1.64 -3.60 -2.44
C VAL A 94 2.36 -4.22 -1.25
N LYS A 95 2.75 -3.42 -0.27
CA LYS A 95 3.47 -3.84 0.94
C LYS A 95 2.76 -3.34 2.18
N ILE A 96 2.44 -4.25 3.09
CA ILE A 96 1.68 -3.96 4.30
C ILE A 96 2.58 -4.11 5.54
N LEU A 97 2.59 -3.09 6.38
CA LEU A 97 3.10 -3.17 7.75
C LEU A 97 1.95 -2.89 8.72
N THR A 98 1.85 -3.70 9.76
CA THR A 98 0.76 -3.62 10.74
C THR A 98 1.27 -3.43 12.17
N ALA A 99 0.41 -2.85 13.00
CA ALA A 99 0.62 -2.76 14.44
C ALA A 99 -0.72 -2.84 15.18
N PRO A 100 -0.74 -3.31 16.44
CA PRO A 100 -1.94 -3.26 17.25
C PRO A 100 -2.43 -1.81 17.42
N THR A 101 -3.74 -1.63 17.50
CA THR A 101 -4.40 -0.32 17.68
C THR A 101 -5.50 -0.42 18.74
N HIS A 102 -5.93 0.73 19.25
CA HIS A 102 -7.07 0.82 20.15
C HIS A 102 -8.36 0.40 19.43
N ILE A 103 -9.23 -0.39 20.09
CA ILE A 103 -10.43 -0.98 19.46
C ILE A 103 -11.37 0.04 18.84
N ALA A 104 -11.40 1.27 19.35
CA ALA A 104 -12.25 2.34 18.82
C ALA A 104 -11.69 3.04 17.56
N GLY A 105 -10.46 2.73 17.12
CA GLY A 105 -9.83 3.42 16.00
C GLY A 105 -9.00 2.49 15.13
N LEU A 106 -9.18 2.62 13.81
CA LEU A 106 -8.37 1.92 12.82
C LEU A 106 -7.64 2.95 11.94
N PRO A 107 -6.43 3.39 12.35
CA PRO A 107 -5.57 4.17 11.47
C PRO A 107 -5.13 3.31 10.28
N VAL A 108 -5.30 3.83 9.07
CA VAL A 108 -4.75 3.26 7.84
C VAL A 108 -4.13 4.39 7.05
N ALA A 109 -2.93 4.15 6.52
CA ALA A 109 -2.22 5.11 5.69
C ALA A 109 -1.69 4.43 4.43
N VAL A 110 -1.75 5.16 3.31
CA VAL A 110 -1.18 4.76 2.02
C VAL A 110 -0.05 5.72 1.69
N ASN A 111 1.10 5.17 1.32
CA ASN A 111 2.24 5.92 0.82
C ASN A 111 2.61 5.36 -0.56
N ILE A 112 2.94 6.25 -1.49
CA ILE A 112 3.18 5.88 -2.89
C ILE A 112 4.62 6.23 -3.23
N ASN A 113 5.35 5.25 -3.77
CA ASN A 113 6.65 5.46 -4.38
C ASN A 113 6.51 5.35 -5.90
N CYS A 114 6.98 6.37 -6.62
CA CYS A 114 6.92 6.41 -8.07
C CYS A 114 7.96 5.47 -8.72
N HIS A 115 8.01 5.43 -10.05
CA HIS A 115 9.06 4.68 -10.75
C HIS A 115 10.49 5.15 -10.40
N VAL A 116 10.65 6.37 -9.89
CA VAL A 116 11.93 6.91 -9.40
C VAL A 116 12.15 6.52 -7.93
N SER A 117 12.10 5.23 -7.64
CA SER A 117 12.34 4.70 -6.29
C SER A 117 13.83 4.81 -5.93
N ARG A 118 14.13 5.75 -5.02
CA ARG A 118 15.50 6.09 -4.60
C ARG A 118 15.68 5.76 -3.12
N HIS A 119 16.36 4.67 -2.83
CA HIS A 119 16.76 4.27 -1.49
C HIS A 119 18.01 3.39 -1.56
N VAL A 120 18.74 3.32 -0.46
CA VAL A 120 19.90 2.46 -0.28
C VAL A 120 19.92 1.96 1.16
N GLU A 121 20.33 0.72 1.36
CA GLU A 121 20.59 0.14 2.68
C GLU A 121 22.08 -0.22 2.76
N VAL A 122 22.71 0.07 3.89
CA VAL A 122 24.13 -0.21 4.14
C VAL A 122 24.24 -0.87 5.51
N VAL A 123 24.90 -2.02 5.56
CA VAL A 123 25.29 -2.71 6.80
C VAL A 123 26.76 -2.42 7.04
N LEU A 124 27.10 -1.90 8.22
CA LEU A 124 28.45 -1.51 8.62
C LEU A 124 29.15 -2.61 9.40
#